data_AF-A0A7C4HDU4-F1
#
_entry.id   AF-A0A7C4HDU4-F1
#
_cell.length_a   1.000
_cell.length_b   1.000
_cell.length_c   1.000
_cell.angle_alpha   90.00
_cell.angle_beta   90.00
_cell.angle_gamma   90.00
#
_symmetry.space_group_name_H-M   'P 1'
#
loop_
_entity.id
_entity.type
_entity.pdbx_description
1 polymer ?
#
loop_
_entity_poly.entity_id
_entity_poly.type
_entity_poly.pdbx_seq_one_letter_code
_entity_poly.pdbx_strand_id
1 'polypeptide(L)'
;MYVGYRVGRIEKDSLSVADLTSATGCKSGTVAARLSELTDMGFVERVGRGEYRLTTLGVKFFFDEVLPKIKSEGEIGVERG
;
A
#
# COMPACT_ATOMS: atom_id res chain seq x y z
N MET A 1 6.67 4.20 -1.14
CA MET A 1 6.12 5.55 -0.93
C MET A 1 6.30 6.06 0.49
N TYR A 2 5.62 5.51 1.51
CA TYR A 2 5.80 5.96 2.90
C TYR A 2 7.26 5.92 3.40
N VAL A 3 7.92 4.76 3.31
CA VAL A 3 9.32 4.59 3.77
C VAL A 3 10.27 5.51 3.01
N GLY A 4 10.15 5.55 1.68
CA GLY A 4 10.97 6.43 0.82
C GLY A 4 10.86 7.90 1.21
N TYR A 5 9.65 8.39 1.49
CA TYR A 5 9.43 9.78 1.90
C TYR A 5 9.99 10.04 3.30
N ARG A 6 9.76 9.12 4.25
CA ARG A 6 10.30 9.22 5.61
C ARG A 6 11.83 9.23 5.65
N VAL A 7 12.51 8.63 4.68
CA VAL A 7 13.97 8.64 4.54
C VAL A 7 14.49 9.66 3.52
N GLY A 8 13.65 10.57 3.04
CA GLY A 8 14.01 11.66 2.12
C GLY A 8 14.42 11.20 0.71
N ARG A 9 14.09 9.96 0.32
CA ARG A 9 14.44 9.38 -0.98
C ARG A 9 13.42 9.65 -2.08
N ILE A 10 12.20 10.05 -1.73
CA ILE A 10 11.18 10.47 -2.69
C ILE A 10 10.47 11.71 -2.17
N GLU A 11 10.03 12.57 -3.09
CA GLU A 11 9.50 13.90 -2.77
C GLU A 11 8.09 13.88 -2.19
N LYS A 12 7.29 12.83 -2.47
CA LYS A 12 5.93 12.70 -1.99
C LYS A 12 5.61 11.33 -1.43
N ASP A 13 4.74 11.30 -0.43
CA ASP A 13 4.17 10.10 0.17
C ASP A 13 2.72 9.83 -0.29
N SER A 14 2.29 10.38 -1.44
CA SER A 14 0.99 10.10 -2.08
C SER A 14 1.12 9.53 -3.51
N LEU A 15 0.20 8.64 -3.88
CA LEU A 15 0.10 8.00 -5.20
C LEU A 15 -1.24 8.36 -5.80
N SER A 16 -1.25 8.52 -7.12
CA SER A 16 -2.47 8.63 -7.88
C SER A 16 -3.11 7.26 -8.12
N VAL A 17 -4.39 7.23 -8.48
CA VAL A 17 -5.06 6.01 -8.99
C VAL A 17 -4.32 5.45 -10.22
N ALA A 18 -3.74 6.31 -11.06
CA ALA A 18 -2.98 5.88 -12.23
C ALA A 18 -1.69 5.15 -11.83
N ASP A 19 -0.96 5.68 -10.83
CA ASP A 19 0.24 5.04 -10.30
C ASP A 19 -0.10 3.66 -9.72
N LEU A 20 -1.21 3.57 -8.97
CA LEU A 20 -1.68 2.32 -8.36
C LEU A 20 -2.13 1.31 -9.41
N THR A 21 -2.87 1.72 -10.44
CA THR A 21 -3.22 0.86 -11.58
C THR A 21 -1.98 0.36 -12.29
N SER A 22 -0.99 1.22 -12.54
CA SER A 22 0.27 0.82 -13.18
C SER A 22 1.08 -0.17 -12.32
N ALA A 23 1.12 0.04 -11.00
CA ALA A 23 1.90 -0.81 -10.09
C ALA A 23 1.23 -2.16 -9.81
N THR A 24 -0.10 -2.23 -9.86
CA THR A 24 -0.86 -3.45 -9.52
C THR A 24 -1.35 -4.23 -10.74
N GLY A 25 -1.40 -3.60 -11.92
CA GLY A 25 -2.04 -4.16 -13.12
C GLY A 25 -3.57 -4.22 -13.05
N CYS A 26 -4.18 -3.74 -11.96
CA CYS A 26 -5.63 -3.76 -11.78
C CYS A 26 -6.33 -2.61 -12.51
N LYS A 27 -7.54 -2.88 -13.03
CA LYS A 27 -8.39 -1.85 -13.65
C LYS A 27 -8.69 -0.71 -12.66
N SER A 28 -8.78 0.50 -13.17
CA SER A 28 -9.02 1.72 -12.36
C SER A 28 -10.25 1.64 -11.48
N GLY A 29 -11.35 1.04 -11.96
CA GLY A 29 -12.57 0.82 -11.15
C GLY A 29 -12.34 -0.10 -9.95
N THR A 30 -11.56 -1.16 -10.11
CA THR A 30 -11.19 -2.08 -9.02
C THR A 30 -10.30 -1.39 -8.00
N VAL A 31 -9.31 -0.62 -8.47
CA VAL A 31 -8.44 0.19 -7.60
C VAL A 31 -9.26 1.21 -6.82
N ALA A 32 -10.17 1.93 -7.48
CA ALA A 32 -11.02 2.93 -6.84
C ALA A 32 -11.94 2.32 -5.77
N ALA A 33 -12.56 1.16 -6.04
CA ALA A 33 -13.39 0.47 -5.05
C ALA A 33 -12.59 0.08 -3.81
N ARG A 34 -11.41 -0.54 -3.98
CA ARG A 34 -10.55 -0.91 -2.84
C ARG A 34 -10.02 0.30 -2.08
N LEU A 35 -9.71 1.40 -2.76
CA LEU A 35 -9.33 2.65 -2.11
C LEU A 35 -10.47 3.23 -1.28
N SER A 36 -11.72 3.11 -1.73
CA SER A 36 -12.89 3.51 -0.93
C SER A 36 -12.94 2.70 0.36
N GLU A 37 -12.88 1.38 0.28
CA GLU A 37 -12.92 0.49 1.46
C GLU A 37 -11.75 0.78 2.43
N LEU A 38 -10.53 0.94 1.90
CA LEU A 38 -9.36 1.26 2.71
C LEU A 38 -9.46 2.66 3.36
N THR A 39 -10.15 3.59 2.70
CA THR A 39 -10.42 4.93 3.25
C THR A 39 -11.43 4.83 4.39
N ASP A 40 -12.50 4.05 4.22
CA ASP A 40 -13.52 3.83 5.25
C ASP A 40 -12.94 3.15 6.50
N MET A 41 -11.94 2.28 6.33
CA MET A 41 -11.18 1.67 7.43
C MET A 41 -10.10 2.60 8.04
N GLY A 42 -9.88 3.78 7.44
CA GLY A 42 -8.87 4.75 7.90
C GLY A 42 -7.42 4.34 7.62
N PHE A 43 -7.17 3.34 6.77
CA PHE A 43 -5.81 2.89 6.42
C PHE A 43 -5.15 3.76 5.36
N VAL A 44 -5.96 4.37 4.50
CA VAL A 44 -5.52 5.38 3.54
C VAL A 44 -6.41 6.61 3.66
N GLU A 45 -5.92 7.75 3.20
CA GLU A 45 -6.69 8.99 3.10
C GLU A 45 -6.56 9.58 1.69
N ARG A 46 -7.62 10.25 1.24
CA ARG A 46 -7.62 10.97 -0.02
C ARG A 46 -7.09 12.38 0.20
N VAL A 47 -5.93 12.68 -0.35
CA VAL A 47 -5.24 13.98 -0.20
C VAL A 47 -5.47 14.92 -1.39
N GLY A 48 -6.15 14.44 -2.44
CA GLY A 48 -6.47 15.23 -3.62
C GLY A 48 -7.36 14.47 -4.61
N ARG A 49 -7.55 15.04 -5.80
CA ARG A 49 -8.40 14.42 -6.83
C ARG A 49 -7.75 13.15 -7.38
N GLY A 50 -8.13 12.01 -6.79
CA GLY A 50 -7.61 10.70 -7.19
C GLY A 50 -6.21 10.43 -6.66
N GLU A 51 -5.81 11.14 -5.61
CA GLU A 51 -4.50 11.05 -4.98
C GLU A 51 -4.68 10.58 -3.53
N TYR A 52 -3.91 9.56 -3.12
CA TYR A 52 -4.09 8.85 -1.86
C TYR A 52 -2.77 8.66 -1.13
N ARG A 53 -2.83 8.69 0.20
CA ARG A 53 -1.69 8.50 1.11
C ARG A 53 -2.03 7.43 2.15
N LEU A 54 -1.01 6.68 2.58
CA LEU A 54 -1.09 5.76 3.72
C LEU A 54 -1.12 6.54 5.04
N THR A 55 -2.06 6.22 5.92
CA THR A 55 -2.10 6.79 7.27
C THR A 55 -1.16 6.05 8.21
N THR A 56 -0.87 6.63 9.38
CA THR A 56 -0.12 5.93 10.44
C THR A 56 -0.81 4.63 10.87
N LEU A 57 -2.15 4.63 10.93
CA LEU A 57 -2.93 3.44 11.24
C LEU A 57 -2.75 2.36 10.17
N GLY A 58 -2.82 2.73 8.89
CA GLY A 58 -2.59 1.82 7.78
C GLY A 58 -1.18 1.23 7.78
N VAL A 59 -0.16 2.02 8.13
CA VAL A 59 1.21 1.55 8.31
C VAL A 59 1.30 0.52 9.44
N LYS A 60 0.71 0.81 10.61
CA LYS A 60 0.68 -0.12 11.74
C LYS A 60 -0.02 -1.43 11.36
N PHE A 61 -1.21 -1.35 10.77
CA PHE A 61 -1.95 -2.52 10.31
C PHE A 61 -1.13 -3.35 9.31
N PHE A 62 -0.45 -2.71 8.36
CA PHE A 62 0.39 -3.42 7.41
C PHE A 62 1.52 -4.20 8.11
N PHE A 63 2.22 -3.59 9.06
CA PHE A 63 3.30 -4.25 9.79
C PHE A 63 2.82 -5.39 10.69
N ASP A 64 1.67 -5.23 11.35
CA ASP A 64 1.19 -6.19 12.34
C ASP A 64 0.40 -7.34 11.69
N GLU A 65 -0.38 -7.06 10.64
CA GLU A 65 -1.39 -7.99 10.13
C GLU A 65 -1.12 -8.51 8.72
N VAL A 66 -0.35 -7.77 7.91
CA VAL A 66 -0.12 -8.12 6.49
C VAL A 66 1.30 -8.67 6.30
N LEU A 67 2.30 -7.94 6.76
CA LEU A 67 3.72 -8.28 6.58
C LEU A 67 4.09 -9.67 7.15
N PRO A 68 3.57 -10.13 8.31
CA PRO A 68 3.89 -11.46 8.83
C PRO A 68 3.41 -12.59 7.91
N LYS A 69 2.25 -12.41 7.26
CA LYS A 69 1.68 -13.39 6.32
C LYS A 69 2.52 -13.51 5.05
N ILE A 70 3.08 -12.40 4.59
CA ILE A 70 4.00 -12.37 3.45
C ILE A 70 5.32 -13.06 3.80
N LYS A 71 5.82 -12.90 5.03
CA LYS A 71 7.06 -13.54 5.49
C LYS A 71 6.93 -15.06 5.60
N SER A 72 5.80 -15.59 6.07
CA SER A 72 5.63 -17.05 6.20
C SER A 72 5.57 -17.79 4.86
N GLU A 73 5.18 -17.11 3.78
CA GLU A 73 5.15 -17.69 2.42
C GLU A 73 6.54 -17.69 1.75
N GLY A 74 7.52 -16.93 2.27
CA GLY A 74 8.88 -16.84 1.73
C GLY A 74 9.87 -17.87 2.30
N GLU A 75 9.58 -18.46 3.47
CA GLU A 75 10.48 -19.40 4.16
C GLU A 75 10.31 -20.87 3.72
N ILE A 76 9.23 -21.22 3.01
CA ILE A 76 8.98 -22.57 2.47
C ILE A 76 9.81 -22.93 1.22
N GLY A 77 10.67 -22.01 0.74
CA GLY A 77 11.48 -22.20 -0.47
C GLY A 77 12.97 -22.49 -0.23
N VAL A 78 13.46 -22.52 1.02
CA VAL A 78 14.89 -22.71 1.34
C VAL A 78 15.09 -23.94 2.22
N GLU A 79 14.56 -25.08 1.80
CA GLU A 79 15.17 -26.38 2.09
C GLU A 79 14.93 -27.31 0.90
N ARG A 80 15.97 -27.49 0.10
CA ARG A 80 16.40 -28.77 -0.50
C ARG A 80 17.74 -28.52 -1.19
N GLY A 81 18.79 -29.00 -0.53
CA GLY A 81 20.12 -29.19 -1.12
C GLY A 81 20.16 -30.36 -2.08
#